data_AF-A0A1H0NJK3-F1
#
_entry.id   AF-A0A1H0NJK3-F1
#
_cell.length_a   1.000
_cell.length_b   1.000
_cell.length_c   1.000
_cell.angle_alpha   90.00
_cell.angle_beta   90.00
_cell.angle_gamma   90.00
#
_symmetry.space_group_name_H-M   'P 1'
#
loop_
_entity.id
_entity.type
_entity.pdbx_description
1 polymer ?
#
loop_
_entity_poly.entity_id
_entity_poly.type
_entity_poly.pdbx_seq_one_letter_code
_entity_poly.pdbx_strand_id
1 'polypeptide(L)'
;MELPVAVYTTDKSGILTFYNKAAAELWGRMPEIGKERWSGALRLYWPDGTAMQHDECPLATTLREEREVRDVDAIAERPDGSRIAFMPFPVLLRNKQGEIVGALNMLRDITEQRRDEAMAERLAAIVESSDDAIISKDLSGMVTTWNKAAERIFGYTAEDMIGRSITTVIPPDRLYEEPGIVERVRNGQRIDHYETVRQRKDGTRIHVSLTVSPVKNASGRVVGASKIARDITDKKESEERILMLMREVNHRVKNQYAVILSMIRETSSRTTDIVEFEQQIRERIMALARSHDLLVHATWRGATLSDLLLEQIKPFGDENRLTMTGPSMVLQPNAVQYLGIAFHELATNSAKYGVFSSETGEINVDWFVGDEGKTFYLAWTETGGPPVKLGRTRGFGKTVLERITPLSLGGEGMLEQSVNRIVWTVRAPMENIRAASV
;
A
#
# COMPACT_ATOMS: atom_id res chain seq x y z
N MET A 1 13.06 66.77 -3.84
CA MET A 1 13.14 65.29 -3.84
C MET A 1 12.15 64.82 -2.79
N GLU A 2 11.04 64.20 -3.19
CA GLU A 2 10.07 63.65 -2.21
C GLU A 2 10.74 62.45 -1.51
N LEU A 3 10.64 62.39 -0.19
CA LEU A 3 11.15 61.25 0.58
C LEU A 3 10.24 60.03 0.29
N PRO A 4 10.80 58.90 -0.18
CA PRO A 4 10.01 57.71 -0.54
C PRO A 4 9.53 56.91 0.69
N VAL A 5 9.89 57.35 1.90
CA VAL A 5 9.51 56.70 3.16
C VAL A 5 8.47 57.56 3.85
N ALA A 6 7.45 56.93 4.42
CA ALA A 6 6.40 57.60 5.18
C ALA A 6 6.99 58.23 6.45
N VAL A 7 6.80 59.54 6.61
CA VAL A 7 7.31 60.30 7.76
C VAL A 7 6.26 61.29 8.24
N TYR A 8 6.08 61.37 9.56
CA TYR A 8 5.25 62.39 10.18
C TYR A 8 5.82 62.87 11.52
N THR A 9 5.35 64.02 11.99
CA THR A 9 5.73 64.59 13.29
C THR A 9 4.51 64.95 14.11
N THR A 10 4.68 64.95 15.42
CA THR A 10 3.69 65.46 16.38
C THR A 10 4.32 66.45 17.34
N ASP A 11 3.50 67.28 17.97
CA ASP A 11 3.92 68.02 19.17
C ASP A 11 4.05 67.11 20.40
N LYS A 12 4.43 67.68 21.55
CA LYS A 12 4.59 66.97 22.84
C LYS A 12 3.30 66.32 23.34
N SER A 13 2.14 66.84 22.97
CA SER A 13 0.83 66.30 23.35
C SER A 13 0.35 65.17 22.43
N GLY A 14 1.09 64.91 21.35
CA GLY A 14 0.82 63.90 20.34
C GLY A 14 0.02 64.41 19.16
N ILE A 15 -0.27 65.71 19.05
CA ILE A 15 -1.05 66.25 17.93
C ILE A 15 -0.19 66.31 16.67
N LEU A 16 -0.72 65.80 15.56
CA LEU A 16 -0.05 65.74 14.26
C LEU A 16 0.28 67.15 13.77
N THR A 17 1.57 67.45 13.58
CA THR A 17 2.07 68.76 13.14
C THR A 17 2.53 68.78 11.68
N PHE A 18 2.92 67.63 11.14
CA PHE A 18 3.32 67.48 9.74
C PHE A 18 3.29 66.00 9.34
N TYR A 19 3.02 65.70 8.07
CA TYR A 19 3.25 64.40 7.44
C TYR A 19 3.60 64.60 5.97
N ASN A 20 4.37 63.68 5.39
CA ASN A 20 4.69 63.71 3.96
C ASN A 20 3.68 62.90 3.13
N LYS A 21 3.78 63.01 1.80
CA LYS A 21 2.93 62.30 0.85
C LYS A 21 2.94 60.77 1.06
N ALA A 22 4.10 60.18 1.30
CA ALA A 22 4.24 58.74 1.54
C ALA A 22 3.47 58.28 2.81
N ALA A 23 3.41 59.10 3.87
CA ALA A 23 2.60 58.80 5.04
C ALA A 23 1.09 58.84 4.73
N ALA A 24 0.64 59.81 3.92
CA ALA A 24 -0.75 59.88 3.47
C ALA A 24 -1.14 58.67 2.60
N GLU A 25 -0.25 58.26 1.70
CA GLU A 25 -0.42 57.07 0.86
C GLU A 25 -0.46 55.78 1.70
N LEU A 26 0.43 55.66 2.69
CA LEU A 26 0.43 54.53 3.63
C LEU A 26 -0.91 54.43 4.36
N TRP A 27 -1.41 55.53 4.93
CA TRP A 27 -2.69 55.57 5.64
C TRP A 27 -3.91 55.49 4.71
N GLY A 28 -3.73 55.70 3.40
CA GLY A 28 -4.83 55.77 2.43
C GLY A 28 -5.75 56.98 2.64
N ARG A 29 -5.29 58.00 3.37
CA ARG A 29 -6.06 59.23 3.69
C ARG A 29 -5.13 60.41 3.99
N MET A 30 -5.70 61.60 3.94
CA MET A 30 -5.03 62.85 4.32
C MET A 30 -5.62 63.36 5.65
N PRO A 31 -4.94 63.13 6.79
CA PRO A 31 -5.40 63.59 8.10
C PRO A 31 -5.32 65.11 8.24
N GLU A 32 -6.20 65.71 9.04
CA GLU A 32 -6.15 67.15 9.29
C GLU A 32 -5.10 67.48 10.36
N ILE A 33 -4.07 68.24 9.98
CA ILE A 33 -3.01 68.71 10.87
C ILE A 33 -3.63 69.54 12.00
N GLY A 34 -3.19 69.32 13.24
CA GLY A 34 -3.69 70.02 14.42
C GLY A 34 -4.93 69.40 15.07
N LYS A 35 -5.55 68.37 14.46
CA LYS A 35 -6.73 67.68 15.02
C LYS A 35 -6.49 66.22 15.37
N GLU A 36 -5.68 65.51 14.58
CA GLU A 36 -5.43 64.08 14.80
C GLU A 36 -4.30 63.86 15.81
N ARG A 37 -4.46 62.84 16.65
CA ARG A 37 -3.54 62.52 17.74
C ARG A 37 -2.83 61.20 17.50
N TRP A 38 -1.53 61.19 17.73
CA TRP A 38 -0.56 60.08 17.67
C TRP A 38 -0.26 59.50 16.28
N SER A 39 -1.24 59.39 15.40
CA SER A 39 -1.07 58.82 14.05
C SER A 39 -2.18 59.30 13.13
N GLY A 40 -1.92 59.37 11.82
CA GLY A 40 -2.93 59.61 10.79
C GLY A 40 -3.66 58.35 10.31
N ALA A 41 -3.35 57.18 10.88
CA ALA A 41 -4.03 55.93 10.58
C ALA A 41 -5.48 55.96 11.09
N LEU A 42 -6.43 55.44 10.29
CA LEU A 42 -7.84 55.39 10.69
C LEU A 42 -8.05 54.42 11.88
N ARG A 43 -7.48 53.21 11.78
CA ARG A 43 -7.46 52.20 12.85
C ARG A 43 -6.10 51.54 12.87
N LEU A 44 -5.65 51.16 14.06
CA LEU A 44 -4.41 50.43 14.29
C LEU A 44 -4.72 49.06 14.88
N TYR A 45 -3.87 48.09 14.56
CA TYR A 45 -3.91 46.74 15.11
C TYR A 45 -2.51 46.27 15.45
N TRP A 46 -2.42 45.43 16.46
CA TRP A 46 -1.22 44.65 16.76
C TRP A 46 -0.96 43.58 15.68
N PRO A 47 0.26 43.04 15.57
CA PRO A 47 0.60 42.02 14.58
C PRO A 47 -0.25 40.74 14.62
N ASP A 48 -0.86 40.45 15.77
CA ASP A 48 -1.79 39.33 15.97
C ASP A 48 -3.23 39.63 15.49
N GLY A 49 -3.49 40.86 15.03
CA GLY A 49 -4.77 41.33 14.53
C GLY A 49 -5.70 41.92 15.60
N THR A 50 -5.29 41.98 16.87
CA THR A 50 -6.06 42.65 17.92
C THR A 50 -6.03 44.17 17.75
N ALA A 51 -7.12 44.86 18.11
CA ALA A 51 -7.20 46.32 17.94
C ALA A 51 -6.22 47.03 18.88
N MET A 52 -5.47 47.99 18.33
CA MET A 52 -4.54 48.84 19.07
C MET A 52 -5.15 50.23 19.22
N GLN A 53 -5.25 50.73 20.45
CA GLN A 53 -5.67 52.11 20.65
C GLN A 53 -4.56 53.08 20.20
N HIS A 54 -4.94 54.24 19.66
CA HIS A 54 -3.95 55.19 19.14
C HIS A 54 -2.98 55.70 20.22
N ASP A 55 -3.39 55.78 21.47
CA ASP A 55 -2.52 56.15 22.59
C ASP A 55 -1.60 55.01 23.04
N GLU A 56 -1.83 53.78 22.62
CA GLU A 56 -0.93 52.62 22.82
C GLU A 56 0.10 52.49 21.70
N CYS A 57 -0.03 53.25 20.60
CA CYS A 57 0.86 53.12 19.46
C CYS A 57 2.32 53.47 19.83
N PRO A 58 3.33 52.97 19.07
CA PRO A 58 4.74 53.18 19.39
C PRO A 58 5.16 54.65 19.54
N LEU A 59 4.56 55.58 18.79
CA LEU A 59 4.82 57.02 18.96
C LEU A 59 4.27 57.55 20.29
N ALA A 60 3.05 57.18 20.66
CA ALA A 60 2.43 57.60 21.91
C ALA A 60 3.20 57.06 23.13
N THR A 61 3.62 55.79 23.07
CA THR A 61 4.49 55.17 24.08
C THR A 61 5.84 55.89 24.16
N THR A 62 6.45 56.23 23.01
CA THR A 62 7.73 56.97 22.97
C THR A 62 7.66 58.34 23.66
N LEU A 63 6.57 59.09 23.43
CA LEU A 63 6.36 60.39 24.07
C LEU A 63 6.05 60.27 25.57
N ARG A 64 5.35 59.22 25.98
CA ARG A 64 4.93 58.98 27.37
C ARG A 64 6.08 58.50 28.25
N GLU A 65 6.88 57.57 27.74
CA GLU A 65 7.98 56.95 28.48
C GLU A 65 9.32 57.69 28.28
N GLU A 66 9.34 58.71 27.43
CA GLU A 66 10.54 59.45 27.02
C GLU A 66 11.67 58.55 26.51
N ARG A 67 11.31 57.43 25.86
CA ARG A 67 12.22 56.41 25.34
C ARG A 67 11.81 56.00 23.93
N GLU A 68 12.78 55.89 23.03
CA GLU A 68 12.54 55.38 21.67
C GLU A 68 12.09 53.91 21.70
N VAL A 69 10.90 53.66 21.15
CA VAL A 69 10.39 52.31 20.90
C VAL A 69 10.96 51.80 19.58
N ARG A 70 11.46 50.56 19.56
CA ARG A 70 12.02 49.88 18.38
C ARG A 70 11.47 48.46 18.27
N ASP A 71 11.57 47.88 17.08
CA ASP A 71 11.23 46.48 16.78
C ASP A 71 9.78 46.08 17.10
N VAL A 72 8.85 47.04 16.97
CA VAL A 72 7.41 46.81 17.10
C VAL A 72 6.77 46.96 15.74
N ASP A 73 6.07 45.93 15.27
CA ASP A 73 5.23 45.99 14.07
C ASP A 73 3.82 46.49 14.41
N ALA A 74 3.19 47.16 13.46
CA ALA A 74 1.79 47.55 13.56
C ALA A 74 1.08 47.38 12.21
N ILE A 75 -0.24 47.28 12.25
CA ILE A 75 -1.08 47.21 11.06
C ILE A 75 -2.01 48.41 11.05
N ALA A 76 -2.04 49.16 9.94
CA ALA A 76 -3.03 50.21 9.72
C ALA A 76 -4.12 49.70 8.78
N GLU A 77 -5.38 49.96 9.12
CA GLU A 77 -6.50 49.76 8.21
C GLU A 77 -6.82 51.08 7.51
N ARG A 78 -6.80 51.05 6.18
CA ARG A 78 -7.13 52.17 5.31
C ARG A 78 -8.65 52.35 5.21
N PRO A 79 -9.15 53.53 4.79
CA PRO A 79 -10.58 53.76 4.65
C PRO A 79 -11.32 52.81 3.70
N ASP A 80 -10.61 52.23 2.72
CA ASP A 80 -11.14 51.22 1.79
C ASP A 80 -11.24 49.80 2.41
N GLY A 81 -10.84 49.65 3.68
CA GLY A 81 -10.83 48.38 4.40
C GLY A 81 -9.57 47.53 4.17
N SER A 82 -8.67 47.94 3.28
CA SER A 82 -7.38 47.27 3.10
C SER A 82 -6.46 47.49 4.29
N ARG A 83 -5.54 46.55 4.53
CA ARG A 83 -4.61 46.60 5.66
C ARG A 83 -3.17 46.66 5.16
N ILE A 84 -2.38 47.54 5.77
CA ILE A 84 -0.95 47.69 5.51
C ILE A 84 -0.17 47.38 6.79
N ALA A 85 0.79 46.47 6.69
CA ALA A 85 1.71 46.19 7.79
C ALA A 85 2.90 47.14 7.68
N PHE A 86 3.27 47.78 8.79
CA PHE A 86 4.37 48.72 8.82
C PHE A 86 5.16 48.62 10.13
N MET A 87 6.43 49.03 10.07
CA MET A 87 7.31 49.14 11.22
C MET A 87 7.56 50.64 11.52
N PRO A 88 7.03 51.19 12.62
CA PRO A 88 7.32 52.55 13.08
C PRO A 88 8.69 52.68 13.74
N PHE A 89 9.34 53.83 13.51
CA PHE A 89 10.59 54.25 14.13
C PHE A 89 10.40 55.65 14.75
N PRO A 90 9.72 55.74 15.91
CA PRO A 90 9.52 57.00 16.60
C PRO A 90 10.80 57.48 17.30
N VAL A 91 11.10 58.76 17.13
CA VAL A 91 12.23 59.45 17.78
C VAL A 91 11.76 60.77 18.39
N LEU A 92 12.31 61.13 19.55
CA LEU A 92 11.94 62.35 20.27
C LEU A 92 12.58 63.58 19.63
N LEU A 93 11.78 64.63 19.43
CA LEU A 93 12.26 65.95 19.00
C LEU A 93 12.53 66.82 20.21
N ARG A 94 13.73 67.38 20.30
CA ARG A 94 14.17 68.25 21.41
C ARG A 94 14.55 69.64 20.91
N ASN A 95 14.24 70.67 21.71
CA ASN A 95 14.73 72.04 21.44
C ASN A 95 16.21 72.19 21.82
N LYS A 96 16.76 73.39 21.62
CA LYS A 96 18.17 73.71 21.94
C LYS A 96 18.49 73.59 23.44
N GLN A 97 17.47 73.63 24.30
CA GLN A 97 17.58 73.48 25.75
C GLN A 97 17.45 72.02 26.20
N GLY A 98 17.24 71.07 25.27
CA GLY A 98 17.11 69.64 25.56
C GLY A 98 15.70 69.18 25.92
N GLU A 99 14.73 70.10 25.95
CA GLU A 99 13.34 69.80 26.29
C GLU A 99 12.63 69.12 25.13
N ILE A 100 11.82 68.10 25.41
CA ILE A 100 11.00 67.42 24.41
C ILE A 100 9.92 68.38 23.90
N VAL A 101 9.93 68.66 22.61
CA VAL A 101 8.93 69.50 21.93
C VAL A 101 7.96 68.68 21.07
N GLY A 102 8.26 67.41 20.84
CA GLY A 102 7.43 66.53 20.04
C GLY A 102 8.13 65.23 19.68
N ALA A 103 7.63 64.56 18.65
CA ALA A 103 8.23 63.34 18.11
C ALA A 103 8.16 63.33 16.58
N LEU A 104 9.12 62.65 15.95
CA LEU A 104 9.15 62.31 14.54
C LEU A 104 8.96 60.80 14.46
N ASN A 105 8.21 60.32 13.47
CA ASN A 105 8.08 58.90 13.22
C ASN A 105 8.29 58.61 11.74
N MET A 106 9.09 57.60 11.46
CA MET A 106 9.25 57.00 10.14
C MET A 106 8.50 55.67 10.12
N LEU A 107 7.69 55.43 9.09
CA LEU A 107 6.97 54.18 8.90
C LEU A 107 7.57 53.45 7.69
N ARG A 108 8.08 52.24 7.91
CA ARG A 108 8.51 51.35 6.83
C ARG A 108 7.40 50.35 6.51
N ASP A 109 6.90 50.34 5.27
CA ASP A 109 5.99 49.29 4.81
C ASP A 109 6.72 47.94 4.78
N ILE A 110 6.13 46.92 5.39
CA ILE A 110 6.66 45.55 5.47
C ILE A 110 5.66 44.52 4.92
N THR A 111 4.63 44.98 4.21
CA THR A 111 3.53 44.13 3.72
C THR A 111 4.01 43.05 2.75
N GLU A 112 4.87 43.43 1.79
CA GLU A 112 5.44 42.49 0.82
C GLU A 112 6.34 41.46 1.50
N GLN A 113 7.24 41.92 2.38
CA GLN A 113 8.13 41.04 3.15
C GLN A 113 7.35 39.99 3.96
N ARG A 114 6.32 40.41 4.71
CA ARG A 114 5.50 39.46 5.50
C ARG A 114 4.72 38.50 4.63
N ARG A 115 4.27 38.94 3.45
CA ARG A 115 3.58 38.08 2.50
C ARG A 115 4.50 37.01 1.92
N ASP A 116 5.73 37.38 1.58
CA ASP A 116 6.74 36.46 1.07
C ASP A 116 7.17 35.45 2.13
N GLU A 117 7.38 35.90 3.37
CA GLU A 117 7.66 35.05 4.54
C GLU A 117 6.52 34.04 4.76
N ALA A 118 5.27 34.50 4.82
CA ALA A 118 4.11 33.63 5.01
C ALA A 118 3.93 32.62 3.84
N MET A 119 4.23 33.02 2.61
CA MET A 119 4.20 32.11 1.46
C MET A 119 5.32 31.07 1.54
N ALA A 120 6.52 31.47 1.94
CA ALA A 120 7.65 30.56 2.13
C ALA A 120 7.37 29.54 3.24
N GLU A 121 6.84 29.97 4.38
CA GLU A 121 6.43 29.09 5.48
C GLU A 121 5.35 28.10 5.03
N ARG A 122 4.35 28.57 4.27
CA ARG A 122 3.29 27.71 3.74
C ARG A 122 3.85 26.65 2.78
N LEU A 123 4.76 27.02 1.89
CA LEU A 123 5.41 26.08 0.97
C LEU A 123 6.28 25.07 1.73
N ALA A 124 7.02 25.51 2.75
CA ALA A 124 7.79 24.63 3.62
C ALA A 124 6.88 23.62 4.33
N ALA A 125 5.75 24.06 4.89
CA ALA A 125 4.77 23.17 5.53
C ALA A 125 4.20 22.11 4.56
N ILE A 126 3.93 22.48 3.31
CA ILE A 126 3.49 21.53 2.27
C ILE A 126 4.59 20.49 1.97
N VAL A 127 5.85 20.91 1.88
CA VAL A 127 6.98 20.01 1.63
C VAL A 127 7.21 19.06 2.82
N GLU A 128 7.10 19.55 4.05
CA GLU A 128 7.34 18.77 5.27
C GLU A 128 6.21 17.78 5.59
N SER A 129 4.98 18.09 5.18
CA SER A 129 3.82 17.21 5.36
C SER A 129 3.67 16.15 4.26
N SER A 130 4.49 16.19 3.22
CA SER A 130 4.51 15.17 2.16
C SER A 130 4.86 13.78 2.71
N ASP A 131 4.32 12.73 2.09
CA ASP A 131 4.77 11.35 2.28
C ASP A 131 5.86 10.93 1.31
N ASP A 132 5.98 11.63 0.17
CA ASP A 132 7.08 11.45 -0.76
C ASP A 132 8.32 12.20 -0.26
N ALA A 133 9.50 11.58 -0.42
CA ALA A 133 10.78 12.22 -0.13
C ALA A 133 11.06 13.33 -1.15
N ILE A 134 11.21 14.56 -0.66
CA ILE A 134 11.52 15.74 -1.47
C ILE A 134 12.92 16.22 -1.12
N ILE A 135 13.80 16.16 -2.11
CA ILE A 135 15.24 16.36 -1.94
C ILE A 135 15.72 17.35 -2.99
N SER A 136 16.52 18.34 -2.59
CA SER A 136 17.22 19.20 -3.55
C SER A 136 18.71 18.93 -3.50
N LYS A 137 19.38 19.12 -4.64
CA LYS A 137 20.84 19.04 -4.74
C LYS A 137 21.38 20.03 -5.77
N ASP A 138 22.64 20.39 -5.63
CA ASP A 138 23.35 21.13 -6.66
C ASP A 138 23.75 20.24 -7.86
N LEU A 139 24.37 20.84 -8.86
CA LEU A 139 24.84 20.13 -10.07
C LEU A 139 26.08 19.23 -9.85
N SER A 140 26.70 19.28 -8.67
CA SER A 140 27.78 18.37 -8.26
C SER A 140 27.25 17.13 -7.53
N GLY A 141 25.96 17.14 -7.17
CA GLY A 141 25.32 16.04 -6.47
C GLY A 141 25.20 16.23 -4.97
N MET A 142 25.59 17.39 -4.45
CA MET A 142 25.56 17.69 -3.02
C MET A 142 24.14 18.08 -2.62
N VAL A 143 23.60 17.37 -1.63
CA VAL A 143 22.25 17.60 -1.12
C VAL A 143 22.18 18.94 -0.42
N THR A 144 21.17 19.74 -0.77
CA THR A 144 20.91 21.07 -0.21
C THR A 144 19.67 21.10 0.68
N THR A 145 18.67 20.24 0.42
CA THR A 145 17.47 20.12 1.26
C THR A 145 17.05 18.66 1.41
N TRP A 146 16.45 18.33 2.56
CA TRP A 146 16.04 16.98 2.92
C TRP A 146 14.81 17.04 3.84
N ASN A 147 13.62 16.77 3.31
CA ASN A 147 12.37 16.87 4.09
C ASN A 147 12.17 15.69 5.06
N LYS A 148 11.20 15.81 5.97
CA LYS A 148 10.86 14.75 6.95
C LYS A 148 10.53 13.39 6.31
N ALA A 149 9.93 13.37 5.13
CA ALA A 149 9.65 12.11 4.42
C ALA A 149 10.93 11.41 3.96
N ALA A 150 11.92 12.17 3.48
CA ALA A 150 13.22 11.61 3.11
C ALA A 150 13.92 10.98 4.33
N GLU A 151 13.77 11.58 5.51
CA GLU A 151 14.27 10.97 6.76
C GLU A 151 13.59 9.63 7.05
N ARG A 152 12.26 9.56 6.95
CA ARG A 152 11.50 8.32 7.17
C ARG A 152 11.85 7.23 6.15
N ILE A 153 11.90 7.59 4.86
CA ILE A 153 12.10 6.63 3.76
C ILE A 153 13.53 6.09 3.75
N PHE A 154 14.54 6.93 3.92
CA PHE A 154 15.94 6.54 3.78
C PHE A 154 16.67 6.31 5.12
N GLY A 155 16.10 6.74 6.25
CA GLY A 155 16.68 6.56 7.59
C GLY A 155 17.83 7.51 7.92
N TYR A 156 18.08 8.53 7.09
CA TYR A 156 19.07 9.57 7.35
C TYR A 156 18.39 10.87 7.75
N THR A 157 18.90 11.55 8.78
CA THR A 157 18.41 12.88 9.16
C THR A 157 18.82 13.93 8.11
N ALA A 158 18.16 15.09 8.12
CA ALA A 158 18.61 16.22 7.30
C ALA A 158 20.05 16.64 7.63
N GLU A 159 20.43 16.60 8.92
CA GLU A 159 21.78 16.89 9.40
C GLU A 159 22.82 15.87 8.85
N ASP A 160 22.43 14.60 8.72
CA ASP A 160 23.29 13.58 8.11
C ASP A 160 23.52 13.82 6.61
N MET A 161 22.55 14.40 5.90
CA MET A 161 22.53 14.40 4.44
C MET A 161 22.86 15.74 3.79
N ILE A 162 22.48 16.86 4.39
CA ILE A 162 22.77 18.19 3.83
C ILE A 162 24.29 18.37 3.76
N GLY A 163 24.79 18.76 2.58
CA GLY A 163 26.22 18.84 2.30
C GLY A 163 26.90 17.49 2.07
N ARG A 164 26.16 16.38 1.93
CA ARG A 164 26.69 15.09 1.44
C ARG A 164 26.21 14.78 0.03
N SER A 165 26.91 13.86 -0.64
CA SER A 165 26.53 13.40 -1.98
C SER A 165 25.24 12.57 -1.92
N ILE A 166 24.34 12.82 -2.88
CA ILE A 166 23.12 12.02 -3.08
C ILE A 166 23.42 10.55 -3.39
N THR A 167 24.64 10.22 -3.84
CA THR A 167 25.07 8.84 -4.10
C THR A 167 25.04 7.96 -2.86
N THR A 168 25.01 8.55 -1.66
CA THR A 168 24.91 7.83 -0.37
C THR A 168 23.67 6.92 -0.30
N VAL A 169 22.55 7.31 -0.93
CA VAL A 169 21.33 6.50 -0.96
C VAL A 169 21.23 5.63 -2.21
N ILE A 170 22.27 5.58 -3.03
CA ILE A 170 22.31 4.79 -4.26
C ILE A 170 23.17 3.54 -4.02
N PRO A 171 22.63 2.32 -4.23
CA PRO A 171 23.41 1.09 -4.11
C PRO A 171 24.65 1.11 -5.02
N PRO A 172 25.77 0.48 -4.62
CA PRO A 172 26.99 0.46 -5.43
C PRO A 172 26.81 -0.05 -6.86
N ASP A 173 25.94 -1.05 -7.06
CA ASP A 173 25.59 -1.62 -8.37
C ASP A 173 24.73 -0.69 -9.24
N ARG A 174 24.34 0.48 -8.74
CA ARG A 174 23.42 1.43 -9.38
C ARG A 174 23.96 2.85 -9.50
N LEU A 175 25.20 3.09 -9.07
CA LEU A 175 25.85 4.42 -9.15
C LEU A 175 25.94 4.97 -10.58
N TYR A 176 25.95 4.09 -11.58
CA TYR A 176 25.99 4.47 -13.00
C TYR A 176 24.75 5.25 -13.48
N GLU A 177 23.64 5.21 -12.73
CA GLU A 177 22.40 5.90 -13.07
C GLU A 177 22.53 7.43 -12.92
N GLU A 178 23.33 7.88 -11.95
CA GLU A 178 23.39 9.27 -11.53
C GLU A 178 23.98 10.22 -12.59
N PRO A 179 25.09 9.91 -13.29
CA PRO A 179 25.61 10.76 -14.35
C PRO A 179 24.58 11.09 -15.44
N GLY A 180 23.81 10.09 -15.89
CA GLY A 180 22.77 10.28 -16.92
C GLY A 180 21.60 11.13 -16.41
N ILE A 181 21.25 11.01 -15.13
CA ILE A 181 20.24 11.87 -14.50
C ILE A 181 20.72 13.33 -14.47
N VAL A 182 21.96 13.55 -14.03
CA VAL A 182 22.56 14.90 -13.94
C VAL A 182 22.66 15.57 -15.30
N GLU A 183 23.08 14.84 -16.34
CA GLU A 183 23.19 15.37 -17.70
C GLU A 183 21.84 15.85 -18.24
N ARG A 184 20.79 15.04 -18.11
CA ARG A 184 19.43 15.42 -18.52
C ARG A 184 18.95 16.68 -17.79
N VAL A 185 19.18 16.74 -16.48
CA VAL A 185 18.82 17.94 -15.68
C VAL A 185 19.59 19.18 -16.13
N ARG A 186 20.90 19.06 -16.43
CA ARG A 186 21.72 20.17 -16.97
C ARG A 186 21.16 20.72 -18.27
N ASN A 187 20.60 19.85 -19.11
CA ASN A 187 19.92 20.21 -20.35
C ASN A 187 18.49 20.75 -20.13
N GLY A 188 18.08 20.97 -18.88
CA GLY A 188 16.75 21.48 -18.50
C GLY A 188 15.64 20.44 -18.67
N GLN A 189 15.97 19.17 -18.85
CA GLN A 189 15.00 18.11 -19.03
C GLN A 189 14.51 17.57 -17.69
N ARG A 190 13.21 17.30 -17.63
CA ARG A 190 12.60 16.55 -16.53
C ARG A 190 12.72 15.05 -16.78
N ILE A 191 12.85 14.29 -15.70
CA ILE A 191 12.77 12.84 -15.70
C ILE A 191 11.52 12.47 -14.91
N ASP A 192 10.59 11.79 -15.57
CA ASP A 192 9.32 11.35 -15.00
C ASP A 192 9.35 9.85 -14.73
N HIS A 193 8.84 9.44 -13.56
CA HIS A 193 8.55 8.04 -13.21
C HIS A 193 9.68 7.03 -13.50
N TYR A 194 10.91 7.38 -13.15
CA TYR A 194 12.03 6.45 -13.26
C TYR A 194 12.05 5.50 -12.05
N GLU A 195 11.58 4.27 -12.22
CA GLU A 195 11.63 3.23 -11.20
C GLU A 195 13.05 2.66 -11.06
N THR A 196 13.59 2.69 -9.85
CA THR A 196 14.93 2.15 -9.53
C THR A 196 14.99 1.69 -8.07
N VAL A 197 16.16 1.22 -7.64
CA VAL A 197 16.45 0.81 -6.26
C VAL A 197 17.29 1.87 -5.57
N ARG A 198 16.95 2.14 -4.32
CA ARG A 198 17.75 2.95 -3.40
C ARG A 198 18.07 2.16 -2.13
N GLN A 199 18.98 2.68 -1.33
CA GLN A 199 19.45 2.04 -0.11
C GLN A 199 19.21 2.96 1.10
N ARG A 200 18.65 2.39 2.16
CA ARG A 200 18.48 3.03 3.46
C ARG A 200 19.80 3.03 4.25
N LYS A 201 19.86 3.81 5.35
CA LYS A 201 21.02 3.89 6.25
C LYS A 201 21.44 2.54 6.85
N ASP A 202 20.48 1.66 7.09
CA ASP A 202 20.70 0.30 7.61
C ASP A 202 21.15 -0.71 6.52
N GLY A 203 21.24 -0.28 5.26
CA GLY A 203 21.60 -1.12 4.13
C GLY A 203 20.42 -1.76 3.40
N THR A 204 19.19 -1.64 3.92
CA THR A 204 17.98 -2.20 3.30
C THR A 204 17.74 -1.57 1.93
N ARG A 205 17.45 -2.40 0.92
CA ARG A 205 17.10 -1.96 -0.43
C ARG A 205 15.61 -1.64 -0.53
N ILE A 206 15.28 -0.56 -1.22
CA ILE A 206 13.90 -0.13 -1.45
C ILE A 206 13.67 0.17 -2.91
N HIS A 207 12.48 -0.14 -3.41
CA HIS A 207 12.06 0.28 -4.73
C HIS A 207 11.49 1.69 -4.65
N VAL A 208 11.94 2.58 -5.53
CA VAL A 208 11.45 3.95 -5.58
C VAL A 208 11.08 4.34 -7.01
N SER A 209 10.03 5.15 -7.14
CA SER A 209 9.73 5.87 -8.37
C SER A 209 10.26 7.30 -8.25
N LEU A 210 11.17 7.67 -9.14
CA LEU A 210 11.86 8.96 -9.11
C LEU A 210 11.27 9.93 -10.13
N THR A 211 10.99 11.15 -9.68
CA THR A 211 10.80 12.30 -10.54
C THR A 211 11.91 13.31 -10.26
N VAL A 212 12.60 13.77 -11.30
CA VAL A 212 13.74 14.71 -11.17
C VAL A 212 13.48 15.92 -12.06
N SER A 213 13.46 17.11 -11.45
CA SER A 213 13.18 18.39 -12.10
C SER A 213 14.35 19.35 -11.96
N PRO A 214 14.71 20.12 -13.00
CA PRO A 214 15.74 21.15 -12.90
C PRO A 214 15.31 22.31 -11.99
N VAL A 215 16.20 22.76 -11.12
CA VAL A 215 16.03 23.98 -10.32
C VAL A 215 16.78 25.11 -11.01
N LYS A 216 16.10 26.23 -11.25
CA LYS A 216 16.63 27.40 -11.95
C LYS A 216 16.77 28.59 -11.00
N ASN A 217 17.79 29.41 -11.22
CA ASN A 217 17.94 30.70 -10.54
C ASN A 217 17.07 31.79 -11.22
N ALA A 218 17.10 33.01 -10.67
CA ALA A 218 16.35 34.17 -11.21
C ALA A 218 16.72 34.53 -12.67
N SER A 219 17.92 34.17 -13.14
CA SER A 219 18.34 34.37 -14.54
C SER A 219 17.92 33.22 -15.47
N GLY A 220 17.13 32.25 -14.99
CA GLY A 220 16.66 31.09 -15.76
C GLY A 220 17.70 29.98 -15.97
N ARG A 221 18.89 30.09 -15.38
CA ARG A 221 19.97 29.09 -15.49
C ARG A 221 19.73 27.94 -14.52
N VAL A 222 19.92 26.70 -14.97
CA VAL A 222 19.86 25.52 -14.10
C VAL A 222 21.03 25.56 -13.10
N VAL A 223 20.71 25.50 -11.81
CA VAL A 223 21.67 25.53 -10.69
C VAL A 223 21.66 24.24 -9.86
N GLY A 224 20.68 23.37 -10.09
CA GLY A 224 20.55 22.11 -9.36
C GLY A 224 19.38 21.27 -9.83
N ALA A 225 18.99 20.31 -9.00
CA ALA A 225 17.88 19.40 -9.22
C ALA A 225 17.01 19.31 -7.97
N SER A 226 15.69 19.22 -8.16
CA SER A 226 14.74 18.76 -7.16
C SER A 226 14.32 17.35 -7.52
N LYS A 227 14.29 16.47 -6.54
CA LYS A 227 13.99 15.05 -6.68
C LYS A 227 12.85 14.69 -5.74
N ILE A 228 11.81 14.10 -6.32
CA ILE A 228 10.74 13.44 -5.59
C ILE A 228 10.99 11.94 -5.69
N ALA A 229 11.06 11.26 -4.55
CA ALA A 229 11.19 9.81 -4.49
C ALA A 229 10.01 9.23 -3.70
N ARG A 230 9.18 8.45 -4.40
CA ARG A 230 8.09 7.69 -3.80
C ARG A 230 8.55 6.27 -3.54
N ASP A 231 8.39 5.79 -2.31
CA ASP A 231 8.59 4.37 -2.00
C ASP A 231 7.46 3.54 -2.66
N ILE A 232 7.85 2.57 -3.48
CA ILE A 232 6.94 1.66 -4.20
C ILE A 232 7.24 0.20 -3.85
N THR A 233 7.96 -0.05 -2.75
CA THR A 233 8.37 -1.40 -2.31
C THR A 233 7.14 -2.29 -2.11
N ASP A 234 6.17 -1.87 -1.31
CA ASP A 234 4.92 -2.62 -1.05
C ASP A 234 4.16 -2.94 -2.34
N LYS A 235 4.14 -1.99 -3.29
CA LYS A 235 3.51 -2.18 -4.60
C LYS A 235 4.22 -3.29 -5.39
N LYS A 236 5.55 -3.26 -5.45
CA LYS A 236 6.35 -4.28 -6.15
C LYS A 236 6.22 -5.66 -5.51
N GLU A 237 6.27 -5.72 -4.18
CA GLU A 237 6.08 -6.99 -3.44
C GLU A 237 4.70 -7.59 -3.67
N SER A 238 3.65 -6.75 -3.72
CA SER A 238 2.29 -7.18 -4.05
C SER A 238 2.18 -7.70 -5.49
N GLU A 239 2.76 -6.99 -6.46
CA GLU A 239 2.82 -7.42 -7.86
C GLU A 239 3.53 -8.78 -8.01
N GLU A 240 4.67 -8.96 -7.34
CA GLU A 240 5.40 -10.24 -7.33
C GLU A 240 4.61 -11.37 -6.68
N ARG A 241 3.91 -11.09 -5.57
CA ARG A 241 3.04 -12.06 -4.89
C ARG A 241 1.90 -12.51 -5.80
N ILE A 242 1.27 -11.59 -6.52
CA ILE A 242 0.21 -11.91 -7.49
C ILE A 242 0.77 -12.80 -8.60
N LEU A 243 1.95 -12.48 -9.15
CA LEU A 243 2.59 -13.30 -10.18
C LEU A 243 2.94 -14.71 -9.68
N MET A 244 3.37 -14.85 -8.43
CA MET A 244 3.64 -16.15 -7.81
C MET A 244 2.36 -16.99 -7.70
N LEU A 245 1.26 -16.40 -7.18
CA LEU A 245 -0.04 -17.05 -7.09
C LEU A 245 -0.59 -17.46 -8.46
N MET A 246 -0.43 -16.60 -9.48
CA MET A 246 -0.82 -16.93 -10.85
C MET A 246 -0.04 -18.12 -11.42
N ARG A 247 1.27 -18.23 -11.12
CA ARG A 247 2.07 -19.39 -11.53
C ARG A 247 1.59 -20.67 -10.87
N GLU A 248 1.22 -20.61 -9.59
CA GLU A 248 0.69 -21.75 -8.85
C GLU A 248 -0.67 -22.22 -9.42
N VAL A 249 -1.58 -21.29 -9.67
CA VAL A 249 -2.88 -21.59 -10.29
C VAL A 249 -2.68 -22.24 -11.67
N ASN A 250 -1.79 -21.67 -12.50
CA ASN A 250 -1.48 -22.25 -13.81
C ASN A 250 -0.92 -23.67 -13.72
N HIS A 251 -0.06 -23.95 -12.74
CA HIS A 251 0.45 -25.30 -12.49
C HIS A 251 -0.68 -26.27 -12.11
N ARG A 252 -1.59 -25.85 -11.22
CA ARG A 252 -2.74 -26.67 -10.80
C ARG A 252 -3.70 -26.97 -11.96
N VAL A 253 -3.99 -25.98 -12.80
CA VAL A 253 -4.83 -26.15 -14.00
C VAL A 253 -4.19 -27.15 -14.97
N LYS A 254 -2.87 -27.06 -15.21
CA LYS A 254 -2.15 -28.05 -16.04
C LYS A 254 -2.26 -29.47 -15.48
N ASN A 255 -2.15 -29.64 -14.17
CA ASN A 255 -2.34 -30.93 -13.52
C ASN A 255 -3.75 -31.49 -13.75
N GLN A 256 -4.80 -30.65 -13.64
CA GLN A 256 -6.18 -31.07 -13.92
C GLN A 256 -6.35 -31.52 -15.38
N TYR A 257 -5.75 -30.81 -16.34
CA TYR A 257 -5.79 -31.23 -17.75
C TYR A 257 -5.10 -32.57 -17.98
N ALA A 258 -3.98 -32.84 -17.30
CA ALA A 258 -3.32 -34.15 -17.40
C ALA A 258 -4.23 -35.30 -16.93
N VAL A 259 -4.98 -35.10 -15.85
CA VAL A 259 -5.96 -36.08 -15.36
C VAL A 259 -7.11 -36.25 -16.37
N ILE A 260 -7.63 -35.17 -16.95
CA ILE A 260 -8.69 -35.22 -17.97
C ILE A 260 -8.21 -35.96 -19.23
N LEU A 261 -7.00 -35.68 -19.71
CA LEU A 261 -6.43 -36.39 -20.85
C LEU A 261 -6.24 -37.89 -20.54
N SER A 262 -5.83 -38.23 -19.32
CA SER A 262 -5.75 -39.62 -18.87
C SER A 262 -7.14 -40.28 -18.83
N MET A 263 -8.17 -39.55 -18.38
CA MET A 263 -9.57 -40.02 -18.38
C MET A 263 -10.07 -40.33 -19.79
N ILE A 264 -9.82 -39.42 -20.74
CA ILE A 264 -10.20 -39.58 -22.15
C ILE A 264 -9.51 -40.79 -22.76
N ARG A 265 -8.18 -40.89 -22.59
CA ARG A 265 -7.37 -41.97 -23.16
C ARG A 265 -7.82 -43.34 -22.66
N GLU A 266 -8.04 -43.47 -21.35
CA GLU A 266 -8.45 -44.75 -20.76
C GLU A 266 -9.88 -45.12 -21.17
N THR A 267 -10.83 -44.18 -21.16
CA THR A 267 -12.23 -44.45 -21.58
C THR A 267 -12.32 -44.82 -23.05
N SER A 268 -11.62 -44.09 -23.93
CA SER A 268 -11.62 -44.35 -25.37
C SER A 268 -11.07 -45.73 -25.74
N SER A 269 -10.13 -46.26 -24.95
CA SER A 269 -9.59 -47.61 -25.16
C SER A 269 -10.57 -48.76 -24.80
N ARG A 270 -11.76 -48.43 -24.26
CA ARG A 270 -12.66 -49.41 -23.60
C ARG A 270 -14.04 -49.50 -24.20
N THR A 271 -14.55 -48.43 -24.79
CA THR A 271 -15.86 -48.42 -25.43
C THR A 271 -15.73 -47.98 -26.88
N THR A 272 -16.48 -48.65 -27.75
CA THR A 272 -16.67 -48.25 -29.14
C THR A 272 -17.97 -47.48 -29.33
N ASP A 273 -18.81 -47.38 -28.30
CA ASP A 273 -20.05 -46.61 -28.31
C ASP A 273 -19.77 -45.16 -27.87
N ILE A 274 -20.03 -44.23 -28.78
CA ILE A 274 -19.81 -42.80 -28.55
C ILE A 274 -20.72 -42.24 -27.45
N VAL A 275 -21.95 -42.76 -27.29
CA VAL A 275 -22.90 -42.29 -26.28
C VAL A 275 -22.45 -42.74 -24.90
N GLU A 276 -22.02 -44.00 -24.78
CA GLU A 276 -21.45 -44.53 -23.54
C GLU A 276 -20.15 -43.80 -23.15
N PHE A 277 -19.29 -43.54 -24.13
CA PHE A 277 -18.06 -42.75 -23.93
C PHE A 277 -18.36 -41.37 -23.36
N GLU A 278 -19.28 -40.63 -24.00
CA GLU A 278 -19.65 -39.28 -23.58
C GLU A 278 -20.23 -39.27 -22.16
N GLN A 279 -21.13 -40.22 -21.85
CA GLN A 279 -21.72 -40.35 -20.52
C GLN A 279 -20.64 -40.59 -19.45
N GLN A 280 -19.73 -41.54 -19.67
CA GLN A 280 -18.68 -41.87 -18.70
C GLN A 280 -17.70 -40.71 -18.46
N ILE A 281 -17.32 -39.99 -19.52
CA ILE A 281 -16.46 -38.81 -19.38
C ILE A 281 -17.16 -37.68 -18.65
N ARG A 282 -18.44 -37.41 -18.97
CA ARG A 282 -19.25 -36.40 -18.28
C ARG A 282 -19.37 -36.70 -16.79
N GLU A 283 -19.70 -37.93 -16.40
CA GLU A 283 -19.84 -38.33 -15.00
C GLU A 283 -18.55 -38.04 -14.20
N ARG A 284 -17.40 -38.40 -14.77
CA ARG A 284 -16.08 -38.18 -14.16
C ARG A 284 -15.69 -36.71 -14.07
N ILE A 285 -15.96 -35.92 -15.10
CA ILE A 285 -15.72 -34.47 -15.08
C ILE A 285 -16.60 -33.83 -13.99
N MET A 286 -17.85 -34.24 -13.86
CA MET A 286 -18.74 -33.73 -12.81
C MET A 286 -18.27 -34.13 -11.41
N ALA A 287 -17.69 -35.31 -11.24
CA ALA A 287 -17.06 -35.72 -9.97
C ALA A 287 -15.83 -34.87 -9.61
N LEU A 288 -15.03 -34.53 -10.63
CA LEU A 288 -13.91 -33.59 -10.51
C LEU A 288 -14.40 -32.22 -10.05
N ALA A 289 -15.48 -31.72 -10.66
CA ALA A 289 -16.08 -30.45 -10.35
C ALA A 289 -16.59 -30.39 -8.90
N ARG A 290 -17.30 -31.41 -8.41
CA ARG A 290 -17.74 -31.48 -7.00
C ARG A 290 -16.57 -31.42 -6.01
N SER A 291 -15.48 -32.12 -6.31
CA SER A 291 -14.26 -32.05 -5.49
C SER A 291 -13.65 -30.64 -5.49
N HIS A 292 -13.75 -29.94 -6.61
CA HIS A 292 -13.29 -28.56 -6.75
C HIS A 292 -14.18 -27.56 -6.00
N ASP A 293 -15.50 -27.72 -6.05
CA ASP A 293 -16.46 -26.87 -5.34
C ASP A 293 -16.23 -26.92 -3.83
N LEU A 294 -15.97 -28.11 -3.28
CA LEU A 294 -15.57 -28.27 -1.87
C LEU A 294 -14.34 -27.43 -1.50
N LEU A 295 -13.34 -27.36 -2.39
CA LEU A 295 -12.15 -26.56 -2.17
C LEU A 295 -12.43 -25.06 -2.27
N VAL A 296 -13.24 -24.63 -3.24
CA VAL A 296 -13.58 -23.22 -3.43
C VAL A 296 -14.38 -22.68 -2.24
N HIS A 297 -15.40 -23.42 -1.79
CA HIS A 297 -16.23 -23.02 -0.65
C HIS A 297 -15.44 -22.96 0.67
N ALA A 298 -14.41 -23.78 0.82
CA ALA A 298 -13.52 -23.76 1.99
C ALA A 298 -12.33 -22.78 1.86
N THR A 299 -12.35 -21.82 0.92
CA THR A 299 -11.23 -20.90 0.65
C THR A 299 -9.89 -21.63 0.43
N TRP A 300 -9.94 -22.79 -0.22
CA TRP A 300 -8.80 -23.67 -0.50
C TRP A 300 -8.06 -24.22 0.72
N ARG A 301 -8.63 -24.12 1.92
CA ARG A 301 -8.06 -24.70 3.15
C ARG A 301 -8.11 -26.24 3.17
N GLY A 302 -8.94 -26.83 2.32
CA GLY A 302 -9.16 -28.28 2.24
C GLY A 302 -10.62 -28.65 2.44
N ALA A 303 -10.92 -29.94 2.45
CA ALA A 303 -12.24 -30.49 2.79
C ALA A 303 -12.04 -31.63 3.78
N THR A 304 -13.02 -31.89 4.67
CA THR A 304 -12.89 -33.07 5.51
C THR A 304 -13.00 -34.34 4.66
N LEU A 305 -12.33 -35.42 5.06
CA LEU A 305 -12.46 -36.70 4.37
C LEU A 305 -13.93 -37.14 4.32
N SER A 306 -14.67 -36.86 5.40
CA SER A 306 -16.06 -37.21 5.49
C SER A 306 -16.94 -36.47 4.48
N ASP A 307 -16.79 -35.14 4.40
CA ASP A 307 -17.55 -34.32 3.44
C ASP A 307 -17.24 -34.74 2.00
N LEU A 308 -15.97 -35.01 1.70
CA LEU A 308 -15.55 -35.46 0.38
C LEU A 308 -16.22 -36.79 0.00
N LEU A 309 -16.26 -37.75 0.92
CA LEU A 309 -16.85 -39.07 0.67
C LEU A 309 -18.36 -38.95 0.43
N LEU A 310 -19.06 -38.20 1.28
CA LEU A 310 -20.50 -37.96 1.16
C LEU A 310 -20.84 -37.28 -0.16
N GLU A 311 -20.12 -36.21 -0.55
CA GLU A 311 -20.36 -35.51 -1.81
C GLU A 311 -20.12 -36.38 -3.06
N GLN A 312 -19.25 -37.40 -2.97
CA GLN A 312 -19.03 -38.33 -4.09
C GLN A 312 -20.05 -39.46 -4.18
N ILE A 313 -20.64 -39.86 -3.05
CA ILE A 313 -21.61 -40.96 -2.96
C ILE A 313 -23.04 -40.48 -3.20
N LYS A 314 -23.37 -39.24 -2.84
CA LYS A 314 -24.69 -38.62 -2.97
C LYS A 314 -25.44 -38.91 -4.29
N PRO A 315 -24.79 -38.99 -5.47
CA PRO A 315 -25.49 -39.32 -6.72
C PRO A 315 -25.94 -40.79 -6.85
N PHE A 316 -25.45 -41.72 -6.02
CA PHE A 316 -25.48 -43.16 -6.28
C PHE A 316 -26.31 -44.01 -5.30
N GLY A 317 -26.75 -43.50 -4.16
CA GLY A 317 -27.55 -44.33 -3.26
C GLY A 317 -27.86 -43.76 -1.87
N ASP A 318 -28.41 -44.65 -1.04
CA ASP A 318 -28.82 -44.41 0.33
C ASP A 318 -27.60 -44.31 1.26
N GLU A 319 -27.39 -43.13 1.85
CA GLU A 319 -26.33 -42.84 2.82
C GLU A 319 -26.38 -43.79 4.02
N ASN A 320 -27.54 -44.40 4.32
CA ASN A 320 -27.70 -45.37 5.41
C ASN A 320 -26.87 -46.67 5.23
N ARG A 321 -26.35 -46.92 4.02
CA ARG A 321 -25.52 -48.12 3.72
C ARG A 321 -24.03 -47.87 3.86
N LEU A 322 -23.66 -46.64 4.20
CA LEU A 322 -22.28 -46.20 4.37
C LEU A 322 -21.98 -45.97 5.85
N THR A 323 -21.04 -46.73 6.39
CA THR A 323 -20.46 -46.44 7.71
C THR A 323 -19.07 -45.84 7.54
N MET A 324 -18.76 -44.82 8.33
CA MET A 324 -17.52 -44.06 8.23
C MET A 324 -16.86 -44.00 9.60
N THR A 325 -15.65 -44.56 9.72
CA THR A 325 -14.93 -44.60 11.00
C THR A 325 -13.53 -44.03 10.84
N GLY A 326 -13.24 -42.95 11.56
CA GLY A 326 -11.89 -42.42 11.62
C GLY A 326 -11.80 -41.05 12.27
N PRO A 327 -10.58 -40.53 12.51
CA PRO A 327 -10.39 -39.21 13.09
C PRO A 327 -10.83 -38.11 12.12
N SER A 328 -11.38 -37.02 12.67
CA SER A 328 -11.65 -35.82 11.87
C SER A 328 -10.34 -35.26 11.32
N MET A 329 -10.27 -35.10 10.00
CA MET A 329 -9.12 -34.54 9.32
C MET A 329 -9.52 -33.71 8.11
N VAL A 330 -8.87 -32.55 7.98
CA VAL A 330 -8.96 -31.71 6.79
C VAL A 330 -7.89 -32.17 5.81
N LEU A 331 -8.33 -32.58 4.62
CA LEU A 331 -7.49 -33.03 3.53
C LEU A 331 -6.93 -31.81 2.77
N GLN A 332 -5.66 -31.85 2.42
CA GLN A 332 -5.08 -30.85 1.54
C GLN A 332 -5.66 -30.94 0.12
N PRO A 333 -5.60 -29.87 -0.70
CA PRO A 333 -6.23 -29.84 -2.03
C PRO A 333 -5.87 -30.99 -2.96
N ASN A 334 -4.60 -31.43 -2.94
CA ASN A 334 -4.14 -32.55 -3.74
C ASN A 334 -4.82 -33.87 -3.32
N ALA A 335 -4.95 -34.11 -2.01
CA ALA A 335 -5.63 -35.29 -1.49
C ALA A 335 -7.13 -35.27 -1.79
N VAL A 336 -7.79 -34.11 -1.64
CA VAL A 336 -9.21 -33.94 -1.99
C VAL A 336 -9.46 -34.32 -3.46
N GLN A 337 -8.60 -33.86 -4.36
CA GLN A 337 -8.70 -34.13 -5.79
C GLN A 337 -8.63 -35.64 -6.10
N TYR A 338 -7.61 -36.33 -5.61
CA TYR A 338 -7.34 -37.72 -6.01
C TYR A 338 -8.16 -38.75 -5.23
N LEU A 339 -8.46 -38.49 -3.95
CA LEU A 339 -9.41 -39.30 -3.20
C LEU A 339 -10.83 -39.10 -3.72
N GLY A 340 -11.21 -37.88 -4.13
CA GLY A 340 -12.52 -37.61 -4.72
C GLY A 340 -12.79 -38.43 -5.98
N ILE A 341 -11.83 -38.50 -6.90
CA ILE A 341 -11.95 -39.35 -8.09
C ILE A 341 -12.00 -40.84 -7.71
N ALA A 342 -11.17 -41.28 -6.75
CA ALA A 342 -11.18 -42.67 -6.30
C ALA A 342 -12.52 -43.09 -5.68
N PHE A 343 -13.08 -42.27 -4.80
CA PHE A 343 -14.40 -42.50 -4.19
C PHE A 343 -15.50 -42.50 -5.24
N HIS A 344 -15.43 -41.60 -6.24
CA HIS A 344 -16.38 -41.61 -7.34
C HIS A 344 -16.33 -42.90 -8.16
N GLU A 345 -15.13 -43.40 -8.48
CA GLU A 345 -14.98 -44.67 -9.22
C GLU A 345 -15.46 -45.86 -8.39
N LEU A 346 -15.19 -45.88 -7.08
CA LEU A 346 -15.71 -46.90 -6.16
C LEU A 346 -17.24 -46.87 -6.09
N ALA A 347 -17.84 -45.69 -5.88
CA ALA A 347 -19.29 -45.53 -5.81
C ALA A 347 -19.97 -45.94 -7.14
N THR A 348 -19.38 -45.55 -8.28
CA THR A 348 -19.88 -45.95 -9.60
C THR A 348 -19.79 -47.46 -9.82
N ASN A 349 -18.68 -48.09 -9.40
CA ASN A 349 -18.53 -49.55 -9.48
C ASN A 349 -19.52 -50.27 -8.58
N SER A 350 -19.75 -49.74 -7.38
CA SER A 350 -20.74 -50.29 -6.46
C SER A 350 -22.16 -50.18 -7.03
N ALA A 351 -22.51 -49.04 -7.64
CA ALA A 351 -23.82 -48.81 -8.26
C ALA A 351 -24.06 -49.70 -9.49
N LYS A 352 -23.01 -50.07 -10.22
CA LYS A 352 -23.12 -50.93 -11.40
C LYS A 352 -23.04 -52.42 -11.08
N TYR A 353 -22.23 -52.80 -10.09
CA TYR A 353 -21.81 -54.19 -9.90
C TYR A 353 -21.68 -54.64 -8.45
N GLY A 354 -21.83 -53.75 -7.47
CA GLY A 354 -21.56 -54.01 -6.06
C GLY A 354 -22.75 -53.66 -5.17
N VAL A 355 -22.46 -53.19 -3.97
CA VAL A 355 -23.43 -52.97 -2.90
C VAL A 355 -24.57 -52.03 -3.34
N PHE A 356 -24.29 -50.88 -3.95
CA PHE A 356 -25.34 -49.96 -4.39
C PHE A 356 -26.23 -50.50 -5.53
N SER A 357 -25.84 -51.57 -6.22
CA SER A 357 -26.68 -52.23 -7.24
C SER A 357 -27.70 -53.21 -6.67
N SER A 358 -27.60 -53.59 -5.38
CA SER A 358 -28.49 -54.53 -4.70
C SER A 358 -29.26 -53.89 -3.54
N GLU A 359 -30.34 -54.54 -3.08
CA GLU A 359 -31.10 -54.13 -1.89
C GLU A 359 -30.39 -54.47 -0.57
N THR A 360 -29.39 -55.35 -0.60
CA THR A 360 -28.65 -55.84 0.58
C THR A 360 -27.16 -55.53 0.50
N GLY A 361 -26.51 -55.38 1.66
CA GLY A 361 -25.07 -55.17 1.78
C GLY A 361 -24.72 -53.78 2.29
N GLU A 362 -23.48 -53.63 2.72
CA GLU A 362 -22.96 -52.46 3.43
C GLU A 362 -21.58 -52.06 2.88
N ILE A 363 -21.30 -50.76 2.96
CA ILE A 363 -20.02 -50.14 2.65
C ILE A 363 -19.45 -49.58 3.93
N ASN A 364 -18.27 -50.04 4.33
CA ASN A 364 -17.53 -49.52 5.47
C ASN A 364 -16.27 -48.80 4.97
N VAL A 365 -16.11 -47.53 5.37
CA VAL A 365 -14.93 -46.73 5.07
C VAL A 365 -14.25 -46.37 6.36
N ASP A 366 -13.12 -47.02 6.60
CA ASP A 366 -12.33 -46.86 7.82
C ASP A 366 -11.00 -46.17 7.49
N TRP A 367 -10.61 -45.18 8.29
CA TRP A 367 -9.30 -44.56 8.19
C TRP A 367 -8.68 -44.27 9.55
N PHE A 368 -7.36 -44.34 9.62
CA PHE A 368 -6.60 -44.05 10.83
C PHE A 368 -5.20 -43.53 10.49
N VAL A 369 -4.52 -43.01 11.51
CA VAL A 369 -3.14 -42.56 11.39
C VAL A 369 -2.25 -43.48 12.22
N GLY A 370 -1.35 -44.19 11.54
CA GLY A 370 -0.37 -45.09 12.14
C GLY A 370 1.03 -44.49 12.16
N ASP A 371 2.02 -45.32 12.51
CA ASP A 371 3.44 -44.97 12.51
C ASP A 371 3.75 -43.65 13.26
N GLU A 372 3.25 -43.53 14.50
CA GLU A 372 3.41 -42.32 15.34
C GLU A 372 2.87 -41.03 14.69
N GLY A 373 1.82 -41.13 13.87
CA GLY A 373 1.23 -39.97 13.20
C GLY A 373 1.79 -39.70 11.80
N LYS A 374 2.70 -40.54 11.30
CA LYS A 374 3.40 -40.31 10.01
C LYS A 374 2.70 -40.90 8.81
N THR A 375 1.86 -41.91 9.01
CA THR A 375 1.27 -42.66 7.90
C THR A 375 -0.25 -42.68 8.01
N PHE A 376 -0.90 -42.27 6.93
CA PHE A 376 -2.33 -42.37 6.73
C PHE A 376 -2.70 -43.72 6.13
N TYR A 377 -3.75 -44.34 6.68
CA TYR A 377 -4.34 -45.57 6.18
C TYR A 377 -5.83 -45.35 5.93
N LEU A 378 -6.32 -45.80 4.78
CA LEU A 378 -7.74 -45.83 4.44
C LEU A 378 -8.11 -47.17 3.83
N ALA A 379 -9.27 -47.69 4.21
CA ALA A 379 -9.88 -48.88 3.64
C ALA A 379 -11.34 -48.61 3.28
N TRP A 380 -11.71 -48.88 2.02
CA TRP A 380 -13.10 -49.02 1.58
C TRP A 380 -13.41 -50.51 1.49
N THR A 381 -14.43 -50.97 2.20
CA THR A 381 -14.86 -52.38 2.23
C THR A 381 -16.32 -52.50 1.82
N GLU A 382 -16.60 -53.30 0.79
CA GLU A 382 -17.96 -53.70 0.41
C GLU A 382 -18.21 -55.15 0.83
N THR A 383 -19.32 -55.39 1.54
CA THR A 383 -19.75 -56.72 1.99
C THR A 383 -21.24 -56.94 1.82
N GLY A 384 -21.66 -58.18 1.60
CA GLY A 384 -23.08 -58.54 1.49
C GLY A 384 -23.79 -58.07 0.21
N GLY A 385 -23.01 -57.58 -0.76
CA GLY A 385 -23.48 -57.27 -2.12
C GLY A 385 -23.54 -58.50 -3.03
N PRO A 386 -23.89 -58.32 -4.32
CA PRO A 386 -23.97 -59.40 -5.28
C PRO A 386 -22.59 -60.05 -5.53
N PRO A 387 -22.54 -61.31 -6.00
CA PRO A 387 -21.29 -62.00 -6.28
C PRO A 387 -20.39 -61.22 -7.26
N VAL A 388 -19.17 -60.91 -6.83
CA VAL A 388 -18.19 -60.14 -7.61
C VAL A 388 -17.68 -60.98 -8.77
N LYS A 389 -17.80 -60.44 -9.99
CA LYS A 389 -17.18 -61.05 -11.18
C LYS A 389 -15.67 -60.86 -11.15
N LEU A 390 -14.96 -61.87 -10.65
CA LEU A 390 -13.49 -61.93 -10.61
C LEU A 390 -12.88 -61.88 -12.02
N GLY A 391 -11.75 -61.20 -12.17
CA GLY A 391 -10.98 -61.20 -13.43
C GLY A 391 -11.23 -60.02 -14.37
N ARG A 392 -11.95 -58.96 -13.96
CA ARG A 392 -11.92 -57.67 -14.66
C ARG A 392 -10.55 -57.02 -14.47
N THR A 393 -9.62 -57.34 -15.36
CA THR A 393 -8.21 -56.97 -15.20
C THR A 393 -7.86 -55.54 -15.61
N ARG A 394 -8.78 -54.78 -16.23
CA ARG A 394 -8.47 -53.45 -16.81
C ARG A 394 -9.66 -52.48 -16.84
N GLY A 395 -9.42 -51.21 -16.49
CA GLY A 395 -10.38 -50.10 -16.60
C GLY A 395 -9.87 -48.83 -15.90
N PHE A 396 -10.39 -47.64 -16.26
CA PHE A 396 -9.95 -46.37 -15.66
C PHE A 396 -10.08 -46.36 -14.14
N GLY A 397 -11.20 -46.85 -13.58
CA GLY A 397 -11.37 -46.93 -12.13
C GLY A 397 -10.29 -47.76 -11.45
N LYS A 398 -9.88 -48.89 -12.02
CA LYS A 398 -8.75 -49.68 -11.49
C LYS A 398 -7.43 -48.91 -11.57
N THR A 399 -7.17 -48.21 -12.68
CA THR A 399 -6.00 -47.35 -12.86
C THR A 399 -5.98 -46.20 -11.84
N VAL A 400 -7.14 -45.61 -11.52
CA VAL A 400 -7.26 -44.60 -10.46
C VAL A 400 -6.88 -45.19 -9.11
N LEU A 401 -7.52 -46.30 -8.74
CA LEU A 401 -7.41 -46.91 -7.42
C LEU A 401 -6.03 -47.50 -7.12
N GLU A 402 -5.37 -48.13 -8.09
CA GLU A 402 -4.08 -48.79 -7.89
C GLU A 402 -2.88 -47.92 -8.27
N ARG A 403 -3.06 -46.88 -9.09
CA ARG A 403 -1.94 -46.12 -9.65
C ARG A 403 -2.06 -44.61 -9.49
N ILE A 404 -3.08 -43.97 -10.05
CA ILE A 404 -3.15 -42.50 -10.10
C ILE A 404 -3.27 -41.92 -8.70
N THR A 405 -4.21 -42.42 -7.90
CA THR A 405 -4.44 -41.91 -6.54
C THR A 405 -3.26 -42.21 -5.62
N PRO A 406 -2.77 -43.46 -5.50
CA PRO A 406 -1.60 -43.74 -4.65
C PRO A 406 -0.35 -42.94 -5.03
N LEU A 407 0.00 -42.90 -6.32
CA LEU A 407 1.18 -42.18 -6.79
C LEU A 407 1.09 -40.68 -6.47
N SER A 408 -0.08 -40.08 -6.65
CA SER A 408 -0.27 -38.64 -6.40
C SER A 408 -0.27 -38.29 -4.91
N LEU A 409 -0.56 -39.26 -4.04
CA LEU A 409 -0.46 -39.14 -2.59
C LEU A 409 0.94 -39.52 -2.07
N GLY A 410 1.87 -39.95 -2.94
CA GLY A 410 3.19 -40.44 -2.56
C GLY A 410 3.14 -41.77 -1.79
N GLY A 411 2.13 -42.59 -2.07
CA GLY A 411 1.82 -43.81 -1.33
C GLY A 411 1.54 -45.02 -2.22
N GLU A 412 0.93 -46.03 -1.61
CA GLU A 412 0.59 -47.31 -2.22
C GLU A 412 -0.91 -47.57 -2.10
N GLY A 413 -1.51 -48.23 -3.08
CA GLY A 413 -2.91 -48.61 -3.02
C GLY A 413 -3.15 -49.95 -3.69
N MET A 414 -4.09 -50.70 -3.14
CA MET A 414 -4.36 -52.08 -3.54
C MET A 414 -5.86 -52.35 -3.54
N LEU A 415 -6.34 -52.97 -4.62
CA LEU A 415 -7.72 -53.43 -4.75
C LEU A 415 -7.78 -54.95 -4.68
N GLU A 416 -8.36 -55.48 -3.61
CA GLU A 416 -8.61 -56.89 -3.40
C GLU A 416 -10.07 -57.23 -3.71
N GLN A 417 -10.29 -58.33 -4.43
CA GLN A 417 -11.61 -58.80 -4.80
C GLN A 417 -11.75 -60.28 -4.48
N SER A 418 -12.82 -60.63 -3.78
CA SER A 418 -13.29 -61.99 -3.55
C SER A 418 -14.76 -62.08 -3.93
N VAL A 419 -15.32 -63.29 -4.00
CA VAL A 419 -16.70 -63.51 -4.46
C VAL A 419 -17.72 -62.66 -3.71
N ASN A 420 -17.53 -62.41 -2.41
CA ASN A 420 -18.50 -61.69 -1.57
C ASN A 420 -17.93 -60.41 -0.92
N ARG A 421 -16.74 -59.96 -1.33
CA ARG A 421 -16.07 -58.82 -0.69
C ARG A 421 -15.16 -58.08 -1.66
N ILE A 422 -15.25 -56.76 -1.66
CA ILE A 422 -14.32 -55.85 -2.34
C ILE A 422 -13.63 -55.01 -1.27
N VAL A 423 -12.31 -54.92 -1.30
CA VAL A 423 -11.55 -54.06 -0.40
C VAL A 423 -10.58 -53.22 -1.21
N TRP A 424 -10.67 -51.89 -1.09
CA TRP A 424 -9.63 -51.00 -1.57
C TRP A 424 -8.91 -50.37 -0.40
N THR A 425 -7.58 -50.42 -0.41
CA THR A 425 -6.73 -49.83 0.62
C THR A 425 -5.80 -48.78 0.04
N VAL A 426 -5.54 -47.72 0.81
CA VAL A 426 -4.53 -46.70 0.51
C VAL A 426 -3.68 -46.48 1.75
N ARG A 427 -2.37 -46.43 1.53
CA ARG A 427 -1.36 -46.04 2.51
C ARG A 427 -0.57 -44.88 1.94
N ALA A 428 -0.48 -43.76 2.66
CA ALA A 428 0.26 -42.58 2.20
C ALA A 428 0.93 -41.81 3.36
N PRO A 429 2.02 -41.06 3.11
CA PRO A 429 2.59 -40.15 4.09
C PRO A 429 1.57 -39.10 4.55
N MET A 430 1.47 -38.87 5.86
CA MET A 430 0.49 -37.96 6.44
C MET A 430 0.66 -36.51 5.95
N GLU A 431 1.90 -36.11 5.63
CA GLU A 431 2.25 -34.80 5.06
C GLU A 431 1.62 -34.53 3.70
N ASN A 432 1.27 -35.58 2.94
CA ASN A 432 0.59 -35.49 1.65
C ASN A 432 -0.95 -35.58 1.76
N ILE A 433 -1.46 -35.82 2.97
CA ILE A 433 -2.88 -36.01 3.26
C ILE A 433 -3.45 -34.82 4.02
N ARG A 434 -2.85 -34.46 5.16
CA ARG A 434 -3.39 -33.42 6.05
C ARG A 434 -3.10 -32.03 5.51
N ALA A 435 -4.08 -31.12 5.59
CA ALA A 435 -3.81 -29.69 5.50
C ALA A 435 -2.98 -29.24 6.73
N ALA A 436 -2.08 -28.29 6.53
CA ALA A 436 -1.32 -27.69 7.64
C ALA A 436 -2.30 -27.04 8.64
N SER A 437 -2.05 -27.24 9.94
CA SER A 437 -2.82 -26.53 10.98
C SER A 437 -2.39 -25.07 10.95
N VAL A 438 -3.35 -24.15 10.81
CA VAL A 438 -3.13 -22.69 10.83
C VAL A 438 -2.76 -22.24 12.24
#